data_AF-A0A9P5LCP8-F1
#
_entry.id   AF-A0A9P5LCP8-F1
#
_cell.length_a   1.000
_cell.length_b   1.000
_cell.length_c   1.000
_cell.angle_alpha   90.00
_cell.angle_beta   90.00
_cell.angle_gamma   90.00
#
_symmetry.space_group_name_H-M   'P 1'
#
loop_
_entity.id
_entity.type
_entity.pdbx_description
1 polymer ?
#
loop_
_entity_poly.entity_id
_entity_poly.type
_entity_poly.pdbx_seq_one_letter_code
_entity_poly.pdbx_strand_id
1 'polypeptide(L)'
;MAAKLCQAKTIIAIDLRPGRLELATQLGATHGLLGSDPRVVNLIQEICPPVSVDYAVDCTGVPAVIEKIVAALGTKGRAATVGAPGGNSQAKIDIMSHLTYGKEYVGCSEGDSNPSKFIPYLIDLHSQGLLPLERLITYYSI
;
A
#
# COMPACT_ATOMS: atom_id res chain seq x y z
N MET A 1 9.54 0.47 0.51
CA MET A 1 10.59 0.41 -0.54
C MET A 1 10.15 1.03 -1.86
N ALA A 2 9.23 0.43 -2.64
CA ALA A 2 8.87 0.94 -3.97
C ALA A 2 8.45 2.43 -3.99
N ALA A 3 7.55 2.84 -3.09
CA ALA A 3 7.16 4.25 -2.98
C ALA A 3 8.35 5.20 -2.71
N LYS A 4 9.34 4.75 -1.93
CA LYS A 4 10.57 5.52 -1.67
C LYS A 4 11.44 5.64 -2.92
N LEU A 5 11.54 4.57 -3.72
CA LEU A 5 12.25 4.60 -5.01
C LEU A 5 11.59 5.57 -6.00
N CYS A 6 10.26 5.66 -5.96
CA CYS A 6 9.49 6.66 -6.70
C CYS A 6 9.48 8.05 -6.04
N GLN A 7 10.28 8.27 -4.99
CA GLN A 7 10.43 9.56 -4.29
C GLN A 7 9.14 10.09 -3.65
N ALA A 8 8.24 9.18 -3.24
CA ALA A 8 7.09 9.57 -2.43
C ALA A 8 7.55 10.21 -1.12
N LYS A 9 7.06 11.41 -0.82
CA LYS A 9 7.45 12.19 0.36
C LYS A 9 6.89 11.60 1.65
N THR A 10 5.64 11.15 1.60
CA THR A 10 4.93 10.55 2.73
C THR A 10 4.55 9.12 2.35
N ILE A 11 4.99 8.17 3.18
CA ILE A 11 4.76 6.74 3.01
C ILE A 11 4.22 6.22 4.33
N ILE A 12 2.97 5.77 4.33
CA ILE A 12 2.27 5.26 5.52
C ILE A 12 2.16 3.74 5.40
N ALA A 13 2.74 3.02 6.36
CA ALA A 13 2.56 1.57 6.49
C ALA A 13 1.44 1.28 7.49
N ILE A 14 0.56 0.33 7.15
CA ILE A 14 -0.55 -0.08 8.00
C ILE A 14 -0.50 -1.60 8.15
N ASP A 15 -0.41 -2.08 9.39
CA ASP A 15 -0.41 -3.50 9.73
C ASP A 15 -1.00 -3.65 11.15
N LEU A 16 -1.33 -4.87 11.56
CA LEU A 16 -1.77 -5.19 12.92
C LEU A 16 -0.58 -5.46 13.85
N ARG A 17 0.59 -5.78 13.30
CA ARG A 17 1.80 -6.15 14.06
C ARG A 17 2.78 -4.99 14.18
N PRO A 18 3.08 -4.50 15.40
CA PRO A 18 4.07 -3.45 15.61
C PRO A 18 5.43 -3.73 14.98
N GLY A 19 5.96 -4.96 15.12
CA GLY A 19 7.26 -5.32 14.55
C GLY A 19 7.32 -5.23 13.01
N ARG A 20 6.18 -5.38 12.31
CA ARG A 20 6.13 -5.15 10.85
C ARG A 20 6.16 -3.67 10.50
N LEU A 21 5.58 -2.82 11.33
CA LEU A 21 5.63 -1.36 11.17
C LEU A 21 7.03 -0.81 11.44
N GLU A 22 7.73 -1.36 12.43
CA GLU A 22 9.14 -1.04 12.70
C GLU A 22 10.01 -1.40 11.48
N LEU A 23 9.87 -2.61 10.96
CA LEU A 23 10.56 -3.03 9.74
C LEU A 23 10.20 -2.15 8.54
N ALA A 24 8.91 -1.82 8.36
CA ALA A 24 8.46 -0.95 7.28
C ALA A 24 9.13 0.44 7.35
N THR A 25 9.28 1.00 8.55
CA THR A 25 9.97 2.28 8.79
C THR A 25 11.43 2.19 8.37
N GLN A 26 12.13 1.12 8.78
CA GLN A 26 13.51 0.87 8.37
C GLN A 26 13.66 0.70 6.84
N LEU A 27 12.60 0.25 6.17
CA LEU A 27 12.54 0.06 4.71
C LEU A 27 11.93 1.25 3.95
N GLY A 28 11.77 2.40 4.63
CA GLY A 28 11.42 3.67 4.01
C GLY A 28 9.99 4.15 4.22
N ALA A 29 9.18 3.50 5.07
CA ALA A 29 7.95 4.14 5.54
C ALA A 29 8.29 5.34 6.42
N THR A 30 7.55 6.43 6.26
CA THR A 30 7.67 7.64 7.09
C THR A 30 6.80 7.56 8.34
N HIS A 31 5.71 6.79 8.27
CA HIS A 31 4.74 6.62 9.34
C HIS A 31 4.30 5.16 9.40
N GLY A 32 4.02 4.67 10.60
CA GLY A 32 3.39 3.37 10.84
C GLY A 32 2.12 3.56 11.65
N LEU A 33 1.01 2.98 11.18
CA LEU A 33 -0.28 3.02 11.88
C LEU A 33 -0.77 1.61 12.16
N LEU A 34 -1.32 1.38 13.35
CA LEU A 34 -2.00 0.12 13.66
C LEU A 34 -3.35 0.09 12.93
N GLY A 35 -3.54 -0.93 12.10
CA GLY A 35 -4.80 -1.12 11.35
C GLY A 35 -6.02 -1.37 12.24
N SER A 36 -5.80 -1.70 13.51
CA SER A 36 -6.83 -1.86 14.55
C SER A 36 -7.31 -0.54 15.15
N ASP A 37 -6.61 0.59 14.95
CA ASP A 37 -7.10 1.90 15.42
C ASP A 37 -8.35 2.28 14.62
N PRO A 38 -9.52 2.50 15.28
CA PRO A 38 -10.74 2.89 14.58
C PRO A 38 -10.62 4.22 13.84
N ARG A 39 -9.64 5.06 14.18
CA ARG A 39 -9.37 6.36 13.57
C ARG A 39 -8.38 6.28 12.41
N VAL A 40 -7.95 5.09 11.97
CA VAL A 40 -6.87 4.95 10.97
C VAL A 40 -7.09 5.81 9.72
N VAL A 41 -8.32 5.94 9.21
CA VAL A 41 -8.63 6.79 8.05
C VAL A 41 -8.44 8.28 8.36
N ASN A 42 -8.88 8.73 9.55
CA ASN A 42 -8.71 10.12 9.97
C ASN A 42 -7.23 10.44 10.21
N LEU A 43 -6.47 9.51 10.82
CA LEU A 43 -5.03 9.66 11.02
C LEU A 43 -4.28 9.80 9.68
N ILE A 44 -4.68 9.07 8.65
CA ILE A 44 -4.11 9.22 7.30
C ILE A 44 -4.36 10.65 6.77
N GLN A 45 -5.56 11.19 6.96
CA GLN A 45 -5.90 12.55 6.53
C GLN A 45 -5.11 13.62 7.30
N GLU A 46 -4.94 13.43 8.61
CA GLU A 46 -4.14 14.31 9.47
C GLU A 46 -2.65 14.31 9.06
N ILE A 47 -2.12 13.15 8.66
CA ILE A 47 -0.73 13.02 8.17
C ILE A 47 -0.56 13.63 6.77
N CYS A 48 -1.60 13.60 5.93
CA CYS A 48 -1.56 14.04 4.55
C CYS A 48 -2.53 15.22 4.27
N PRO A 49 -2.35 16.39 4.91
CA PRO A 49 -3.21 17.54 4.64
C PRO A 49 -2.90 18.16 3.26
N PRO A 50 -3.87 18.83 2.61
CA PRO A 50 -5.27 19.00 3.02
C PRO A 50 -6.23 17.94 2.45
N VAL A 51 -5.76 17.09 1.53
CA VAL A 51 -6.64 16.26 0.68
C VAL A 51 -6.64 14.77 1.05
N SER A 52 -5.68 14.29 1.86
CA SER A 52 -5.34 12.87 2.09
C SER A 52 -4.37 12.28 1.06
N VAL A 53 -4.20 10.95 1.03
CA VAL A 53 -3.21 10.24 0.19
C VAL A 53 -3.59 10.22 -1.30
N ASP A 54 -2.59 10.38 -2.16
CA ASP A 54 -2.74 10.25 -3.62
C ASP A 54 -2.88 8.78 -4.07
N TYR A 55 -2.20 7.87 -3.37
CA TYR A 55 -2.13 6.46 -3.73
C TYR A 55 -2.31 5.56 -2.51
N ALA A 56 -2.97 4.42 -2.70
CA ALA A 56 -3.06 3.37 -1.69
C ALA A 56 -2.97 1.98 -2.33
N VAL A 57 -2.37 1.03 -1.62
CA VAL A 57 -2.23 -0.36 -2.08
C VAL A 57 -2.69 -1.31 -0.98
N ASP A 58 -3.71 -2.12 -1.26
CA ASP A 58 -4.11 -3.24 -0.39
C ASP A 58 -3.30 -4.48 -0.72
N CYS A 59 -2.58 -4.98 0.29
CA CYS A 59 -1.86 -6.26 0.25
C CYS A 59 -2.52 -7.33 1.13
N THR A 60 -3.71 -7.07 1.68
CA THR A 60 -4.38 -7.96 2.64
C THR A 60 -5.43 -8.86 1.99
N GLY A 61 -6.07 -8.40 0.92
CA GLY A 61 -7.23 -9.06 0.32
C GLY A 61 -8.50 -8.97 1.18
N VAL A 62 -8.48 -8.21 2.29
CA VAL A 62 -9.61 -8.10 3.22
C VAL A 62 -10.55 -6.99 2.74
N PRO A 63 -11.84 -7.26 2.47
CA PRO A 63 -12.76 -6.25 1.96
C PRO A 63 -12.85 -4.98 2.81
N ALA A 64 -12.92 -5.12 4.12
CA ALA A 64 -12.95 -3.97 5.03
C ALA A 64 -11.69 -3.09 4.95
N VAL A 65 -10.53 -3.65 4.56
CA VAL A 65 -9.30 -2.87 4.32
C VAL A 65 -9.40 -2.17 2.97
N ILE A 66 -9.91 -2.86 1.93
CA ILE A 66 -10.15 -2.28 0.61
C ILE A 66 -11.08 -1.05 0.71
N GLU A 67 -12.19 -1.17 1.45
CA GLU A 67 -13.12 -0.07 1.69
C GLU A 67 -12.42 1.13 2.36
N LYS A 68 -11.58 0.87 3.38
CA LYS A 68 -10.82 1.90 4.08
C LYS A 68 -9.80 2.60 3.17
N ILE A 69 -9.07 1.88 2.31
CA ILE A 69 -8.08 2.54 1.44
C ILE A 69 -8.76 3.43 0.40
N VAL A 70 -9.92 3.04 -0.14
CA VAL A 70 -10.68 3.89 -1.08
C VAL A 70 -11.27 5.11 -0.37
N ALA A 71 -11.77 4.93 0.86
CA ALA A 71 -12.24 6.04 1.69
C ALA A 71 -11.11 7.03 2.02
N ALA A 72 -9.90 6.52 2.30
CA ALA A 72 -8.72 7.32 2.63
C ALA A 72 -8.11 8.08 1.45
N LEU A 73 -8.48 7.79 0.20
CA LEU A 73 -7.98 8.54 -0.96
C LEU A 73 -8.41 10.01 -0.92
N GLY A 74 -7.51 10.87 -1.36
CA GLY A 74 -7.82 12.25 -1.69
C GLY A 74 -8.47 12.44 -3.06
N THR A 75 -8.57 13.69 -3.48
CA THR A 75 -9.09 14.08 -4.80
C THR A 75 -8.17 13.56 -5.88
N LYS A 76 -8.74 12.86 -6.88
CA LYS A 76 -8.04 12.16 -7.96
C LYS A 76 -7.08 11.07 -7.49
N GLY A 77 -7.23 10.59 -6.25
CA GLY A 77 -6.41 9.50 -5.74
C GLY A 77 -6.76 8.16 -6.37
N ARG A 78 -5.79 7.23 -6.36
CA ARG A 78 -5.95 5.87 -6.89
C ARG A 78 -5.59 4.80 -5.87
N ALA A 79 -6.50 3.85 -5.67
CA ALA A 79 -6.27 2.65 -4.87
C ALA A 79 -6.09 1.44 -5.78
N ALA A 80 -5.18 0.54 -5.41
CA ALA A 80 -5.00 -0.75 -6.06
C ALA A 80 -5.08 -1.90 -5.04
N THR A 81 -5.71 -3.00 -5.43
CA THR A 81 -5.67 -4.25 -4.64
C THR A 81 -4.76 -5.26 -5.33
N VAL A 82 -3.77 -5.76 -4.58
CA VAL A 82 -2.91 -6.89 -4.97
C VAL A 82 -3.17 -8.13 -4.12
N GLY A 83 -3.70 -7.96 -2.89
CA GLY A 83 -4.07 -9.08 -2.03
C GLY A 83 -5.26 -9.85 -2.60
N ALA A 84 -5.13 -11.17 -2.74
CA ALA A 84 -6.19 -12.02 -3.26
C ALA A 84 -7.29 -12.21 -2.19
N PRO A 85 -8.53 -11.73 -2.43
CA PRO A 85 -9.63 -11.97 -1.51
C PRO A 85 -10.13 -13.42 -1.60
N GLY A 86 -10.82 -13.90 -0.56
CA GLY A 86 -11.56 -15.16 -0.63
C GLY A 86 -12.65 -15.11 -1.71
N GLY A 87 -13.01 -16.26 -2.27
CA GLY A 87 -14.05 -16.36 -3.30
C GLY A 87 -15.36 -15.66 -2.88
N ASN A 88 -15.97 -14.90 -3.81
CA ASN A 88 -17.21 -14.12 -3.61
C ASN A 88 -17.12 -12.94 -2.62
N SER A 89 -15.93 -12.51 -2.22
CA SER A 89 -15.79 -11.31 -1.38
C SER A 89 -16.24 -10.05 -2.11
N GLN A 90 -16.92 -9.14 -1.39
CA GLN A 90 -17.38 -7.85 -1.91
C GLN A 90 -16.98 -6.72 -0.97
N ALA A 91 -16.64 -5.57 -1.53
CA ALA A 91 -16.33 -4.33 -0.81
C ALA A 91 -17.34 -3.24 -1.23
N LYS A 92 -17.79 -2.44 -0.27
CA LYS A 92 -18.74 -1.33 -0.48
C LYS A 92 -18.00 -0.01 -0.67
N ILE A 93 -18.34 0.70 -1.73
CA ILE A 93 -17.77 2.03 -2.02
C ILE A 93 -18.85 3.10 -1.85
N ASP A 94 -18.50 4.20 -1.18
CA ASP A 94 -19.32 5.41 -1.18
C ASP A 94 -19.27 6.07 -2.57
N ILE A 95 -20.36 5.92 -3.31
CA ILE A 95 -20.47 6.40 -4.70
C ILE A 95 -20.41 7.93 -4.78
N MET A 96 -20.99 8.66 -3.82
CA MET A 96 -20.99 10.12 -3.85
C MET A 96 -19.58 10.67 -3.61
N SER A 97 -18.87 10.12 -2.62
CA SER A 97 -17.46 10.45 -2.37
C SER A 97 -16.58 10.10 -3.57
N HIS A 98 -16.78 8.90 -4.13
CA HIS A 98 -16.00 8.42 -5.26
C HIS A 98 -16.15 9.31 -6.50
N LEU A 99 -17.41 9.66 -6.85
CA LEU A 99 -17.74 10.54 -7.96
C LEU A 99 -17.22 11.97 -7.73
N THR A 100 -17.51 12.56 -6.57
CA THR A 100 -17.20 13.97 -6.28
C THR A 100 -15.70 14.24 -6.31
N TYR A 101 -14.92 13.31 -5.76
CA TYR A 101 -13.48 13.46 -5.67
C TYR A 101 -12.73 12.80 -6.82
N GLY A 102 -13.43 12.18 -7.79
CA GLY A 102 -12.82 11.54 -8.96
C GLY A 102 -11.82 10.45 -8.59
N LYS A 103 -12.16 9.60 -7.62
CA LYS A 103 -11.28 8.53 -7.12
C LYS A 103 -11.21 7.37 -8.12
N GLU A 104 -10.10 6.64 -8.12
CA GLU A 104 -9.94 5.40 -8.89
C GLU A 104 -9.74 4.20 -7.97
N TYR A 105 -10.33 3.05 -8.34
CA TYR A 105 -10.07 1.77 -7.72
C TYR A 105 -9.81 0.71 -8.79
N VAL A 106 -8.68 0.02 -8.71
CA VAL A 106 -8.25 -0.97 -9.71
C VAL A 106 -7.79 -2.27 -9.06
N GLY A 107 -7.93 -3.37 -9.80
CA GLY A 107 -7.18 -4.60 -9.51
C GLY A 107 -5.76 -4.49 -10.06
N CYS A 108 -4.81 -5.14 -9.40
CA CYS A 108 -3.43 -5.26 -9.87
C CYS A 108 -2.95 -6.69 -9.67
N SER A 109 -2.82 -7.44 -10.77
CA SER A 109 -2.34 -8.82 -10.77
C SER A 109 -0.85 -8.83 -11.10
N GLU A 110 -0.02 -9.43 -10.25
CA GLU A 110 1.44 -9.56 -10.47
C GLU A 110 2.15 -8.23 -10.80
N GLY A 111 1.66 -7.13 -10.22
CA GLY A 111 2.20 -5.79 -10.45
C GLY A 111 1.85 -5.16 -11.81
N ASP A 112 1.00 -5.81 -12.62
CA ASP A 112 0.62 -5.40 -13.99
C ASP A 112 1.83 -5.00 -14.85
N SER A 113 2.93 -5.73 -14.64
CA SER A 113 4.23 -5.43 -15.25
C SER A 113 4.51 -6.37 -16.41
N ASN A 114 5.49 -6.01 -17.24
CA ASN A 114 6.11 -6.96 -18.16
C ASN A 114 7.30 -7.63 -17.44
N PRO A 115 7.20 -8.91 -17.01
CA PRO A 115 8.23 -9.53 -16.17
C PRO A 115 9.61 -9.58 -16.83
N SER A 116 9.65 -9.78 -18.15
CA SER A 116 10.91 -9.83 -18.92
C SER A 116 11.72 -8.52 -18.86
N LYS A 117 11.05 -7.40 -18.58
CA LYS A 117 11.69 -6.09 -18.39
C LYS A 117 11.82 -5.73 -16.92
N PHE A 118 10.81 -6.05 -16.12
CA PHE A 118 10.71 -5.59 -14.74
C PHE A 118 11.62 -6.38 -13.80
N ILE A 119 11.78 -7.69 -13.99
CA ILE A 119 12.68 -8.50 -13.15
C ILE A 119 14.14 -8.05 -13.29
N PRO A 120 14.71 -7.87 -14.50
CA PRO A 120 16.07 -7.34 -14.64
C PRO A 120 16.26 -5.97 -13.97
N TYR A 121 15.26 -5.09 -14.05
CA TYR A 121 15.28 -3.81 -13.37
C TYR A 121 15.31 -3.95 -11.83
N LEU A 122 14.52 -4.86 -11.25
CA LEU A 122 14.54 -5.13 -9.82
C LEU A 122 15.88 -5.73 -9.36
N ILE A 123 16.51 -6.58 -10.19
CA ILE A 123 17.85 -7.13 -9.93
C ILE A 123 18.89 -6.00 -9.89
N ASP A 124 18.83 -5.07 -10.84
CA ASP A 124 19.74 -3.92 -10.90
C ASP A 124 19.58 -3.04 -9.64
N LEU A 125 18.35 -2.68 -9.27
CA LEU A 125 18.08 -1.94 -8.02
C LEU A 125 18.58 -2.66 -6.78
N HIS A 126 18.42 -3.99 -6.73
CA HIS A 126 18.93 -4.79 -5.64
C HIS A 126 20.46 -4.76 -5.58
N SER A 127 21.14 -4.91 -6.71
CA SER A 127 22.61 -4.85 -6.81
C SER A 127 23.19 -3.49 -6.37
N GLN A 128 22.42 -2.41 -6.55
CA GLN A 128 22.76 -1.06 -6.08
C GLN A 128 22.46 -0.83 -4.60
N GLY A 129 21.93 -1.83 -3.88
CA GLY A 129 21.50 -1.71 -2.49
C GLY A 129 20.23 -0.88 -2.28
N LEU A 130 19.54 -0.50 -3.36
CA LEU A 130 18.31 0.29 -3.31
C LEU A 130 17.06 -0.56 -2.98
N LEU A 131 17.18 -1.87 -3.14
CA LEU A 131 16.15 -2.85 -2.77
C LEU A 131 16.77 -3.94 -1.86
N PRO A 132 16.89 -3.70 -0.53
CA PRO A 132 17.55 -4.62 0.39
C PRO A 132 16.66 -5.84 0.73
N LEU A 133 16.55 -6.77 -0.21
CA LEU A 133 15.64 -7.94 -0.12
C LEU A 133 15.98 -8.88 1.04
N GLU A 134 17.24 -8.96 1.46
CA GLU A 134 17.72 -9.76 2.59
C GLU A 134 16.94 -9.49 3.86
N ARG A 135 16.46 -8.25 4.03
CA ARG A 135 15.67 -7.81 5.19
C ARG A 135 14.29 -8.46 5.27
N LEU A 136 13.84 -9.10 4.20
CA LEU A 136 12.54 -9.77 4.08
C LEU A 136 12.66 -11.30 4.01
N ILE A 137 13.88 -11.84 4.00
CA ILE A 137 14.14 -13.26 3.78
C ILE A 137 14.39 -13.95 5.12
N THR A 138 13.71 -15.08 5.33
CA THR A 138 13.98 -16.01 6.43
C THR A 138 14.25 -17.38 5.83
N TYR A 139 15.37 -17.99 6.21
CA TYR A 139 15.72 -19.35 5.79
C TYR A 139 15.23 -20.36 6.82
N TYR A 140 14.71 -21.48 6.33
CA TYR A 140 14.26 -22.61 7.15
C TYR A 140 15.08 -23.83 6.73
N SER A 141 15.58 -24.58 7.70
CA SER A 141 16.17 -25.88 7.43
C SER A 141 15.08 -26.83 6.93
N ILE A 142 15.37 -27.52 5.84
CA ILE A 142 14.54 -28.61 5.31
C ILE A 142 14.79 -29.87 6.13
#